data_AF-A0A397AFN6-F1
#
_entry.id   AF-A0A397AFN6-F1
#
_cell.length_a   1.000
_cell.length_b   1.000
_cell.length_c   1.000
_cell.angle_alpha   90.00
_cell.angle_beta   90.00
_cell.angle_gamma   90.00
#
_symmetry.space_group_name_H-M   'P 1'
#
loop_
_entity.id
_entity.type
_entity.pdbx_description
1 polymer ?
#
loop_
_entity_poly.entity_id
_entity_poly.type
_entity_poly.pdbx_seq_one_letter_code
_entity_poly.pdbx_strand_id
1 'polypeptide(L)'
;MDNNVWRLYLRTLLLPCVEAPSVILVDNFESHVSDESYSIVEDELSCLLVPLPPNATSTCQPLDVGVMAPFKRFLRDEWLAEEIIDGEDGDEFDSPCAAQKRLAMINRAIRAWEKVSEDVIRESFAKAIPSA
;
A
#
# COMPACT_ATOMS: atom_id res chain seq x y z
N MET A 1 9.78 0.65 -6.62
CA MET A 1 8.92 0.62 -7.83
C MET A 1 9.66 1.40 -8.90
N ASP A 2 9.57 1.04 -10.18
CA ASP A 2 10.11 1.88 -11.27
C ASP A 2 8.96 2.51 -12.07
N ASN A 3 9.27 3.33 -13.07
CA ASN A 3 8.25 3.99 -13.90
C ASN A 3 7.35 2.98 -14.62
N ASN A 4 7.87 1.81 -15.00
CA ASN A 4 7.07 0.79 -15.68
C ASN A 4 6.00 0.20 -14.75
N VAL A 5 6.38 -0.15 -13.53
CA VAL A 5 5.46 -0.71 -12.54
C VAL A 5 4.47 0.36 -12.08
N TRP A 6 4.91 1.61 -11.91
CA TRP A 6 4.01 2.72 -11.55
C TRP A 6 2.96 2.99 -12.63
N ARG A 7 3.37 3.05 -13.89
CA ARG A 7 2.48 3.19 -15.04
C ARG A 7 1.47 2.04 -15.13
N LEU A 8 1.92 0.81 -14.89
CA LEU A 8 1.03 -0.36 -14.83
C LEU A 8 0.03 -0.21 -13.69
N TYR A 9 0.47 0.23 -12.51
CA TYR A 9 -0.40 0.47 -11.36
C TYR A 9 -1.49 1.50 -11.69
N LEU A 10 -1.10 2.67 -12.24
CA LEU A 10 -2.05 3.73 -12.60
C LEU A 10 -3.13 3.25 -13.58
N ARG A 11 -2.73 2.62 -14.68
CA ARG A 11 -3.67 2.23 -15.75
C ARG A 11 -4.46 0.97 -15.46
N THR A 12 -3.87 -0.01 -14.78
CA THR A 12 -4.46 -1.34 -14.62
C THR A 12 -5.14 -1.52 -13.27
N LEU A 13 -4.67 -0.83 -12.22
CA LEU A 13 -5.21 -0.99 -10.86
C LEU A 13 -5.98 0.25 -10.41
N LEU A 14 -5.41 1.45 -10.56
CA LEU A 14 -6.04 2.66 -10.03
C LEU A 14 -7.19 3.16 -10.90
N LEU A 15 -6.99 3.26 -12.22
CA LEU A 15 -7.99 3.74 -13.17
C LEU A 15 -9.38 3.08 -13.03
N PRO A 16 -9.52 1.75 -12.92
CA PRO A 16 -10.84 1.13 -12.75
C PRO A 16 -11.47 1.34 -11.37
N CYS A 17 -10.70 1.82 -10.38
CA CYS A 17 -11.13 1.96 -8.99
C CYS A 17 -11.34 3.40 -8.54
N VAL A 18 -10.80 4.39 -9.26
CA VAL A 18 -10.88 5.80 -8.89
C VAL A 18 -12.12 6.46 -9.49
N GLU A 19 -12.81 7.28 -8.69
CA GLU A 19 -13.89 8.14 -9.18
C GLU A 19 -13.33 9.52 -9.53
N ALA A 20 -13.42 9.91 -10.80
CA ALA A 20 -12.99 11.23 -11.25
C ALA A 20 -14.09 12.30 -11.04
N PRO A 21 -13.75 13.55 -10.65
CA PRO A 21 -12.40 14.03 -10.33
C PRO A 21 -12.00 13.68 -8.89
N SER A 22 -10.76 13.22 -8.70
CA SER A 22 -10.16 12.94 -7.39
C SER A 22 -8.75 13.53 -7.27
N VAL A 23 -8.27 13.65 -6.03
CA VAL A 23 -6.88 14.02 -5.73
C VAL A 23 -6.10 12.77 -5.36
N ILE A 24 -5.01 12.50 -6.09
CA ILE A 24 -4.09 11.41 -5.82
C ILE A 24 -2.90 11.98 -5.04
N LEU A 25 -2.87 11.71 -3.74
CA LEU A 25 -1.78 12.13 -2.86
C LEU A 25 -0.67 11.08 -2.86
N VAL A 26 0.54 11.47 -3.23
CA VAL A 26 1.72 10.59 -3.31
C VAL A 26 2.90 11.14 -2.51
N ASP A 27 3.85 10.29 -2.14
CA ASP A 27 5.15 10.76 -1.66
C ASP A 27 6.01 11.28 -2.83
N ASN A 28 7.14 11.90 -2.51
CA ASN A 28 8.04 12.49 -3.52
C ASN A 28 8.99 11.44 -4.14
N PHE A 29 8.55 10.20 -4.29
CA PHE A 29 9.34 9.16 -4.93
C PHE A 29 9.46 9.43 -6.44
N GLU A 30 10.65 9.24 -7.01
CA GLU A 30 11.00 9.72 -8.36
C GLU A 30 10.01 9.27 -9.44
N SER A 31 9.53 8.02 -9.39
CA SER A 31 8.56 7.53 -10.38
C SER A 31 7.19 8.20 -10.27
N HIS A 32 6.78 8.57 -9.06
CA HIS A 32 5.49 9.22 -8.80
C HIS A 32 5.47 10.65 -9.33
N VAL A 33 6.61 11.35 -9.35
CA VAL A 33 6.70 12.77 -9.75
C VAL A 33 7.29 12.97 -11.15
N SER A 34 7.29 11.92 -11.98
CA SER A 34 7.72 12.00 -13.37
C SER A 34 6.68 12.69 -14.27
N ASP A 35 7.11 13.31 -15.37
CA ASP A 35 6.20 13.96 -16.34
C ASP A 35 5.14 12.98 -16.88
N GLU A 36 5.53 11.71 -17.07
CA GLU A 36 4.59 10.66 -17.51
C GLU A 36 3.52 10.37 -16.45
N SER A 37 3.88 10.39 -15.16
CA SER A 37 2.92 10.22 -14.05
C SER A 37 1.87 11.32 -14.06
N TYR A 38 2.27 12.59 -14.21
CA TYR A 38 1.34 13.72 -14.31
C TYR A 38 0.42 13.57 -15.53
N SER A 39 0.96 13.28 -16.72
CA SER A 39 0.15 13.11 -17.93
C SER A 39 -0.86 11.97 -17.77
N ILE A 40 -0.48 10.81 -17.22
CA ILE A 40 -1.43 9.71 -17.01
C ILE A 40 -2.54 10.13 -16.02
N VAL A 41 -2.17 10.74 -14.89
CA VAL A 41 -3.15 11.09 -13.84
C VAL A 41 -4.11 12.19 -14.32
N GLU A 42 -3.61 13.20 -15.02
CA GLU A 42 -4.42 14.31 -15.52
C GLU A 42 -5.22 13.93 -16.77
N ASP A 43 -4.57 13.37 -17.78
CA ASP A 43 -5.19 13.14 -19.10
C ASP A 43 -6.04 11.86 -19.13
N GLU A 44 -5.61 10.78 -18.46
CA GLU A 44 -6.30 9.49 -18.51
C GLU A 44 -7.23 9.27 -17.31
N LEU A 45 -6.76 9.58 -16.10
CA LEU A 45 -7.55 9.39 -14.88
C LEU A 45 -8.45 10.58 -14.58
N SER A 46 -8.30 11.73 -15.26
CA SER A 46 -9.04 12.97 -14.98
C SER A 46 -8.97 13.38 -13.51
N CYS A 47 -7.80 13.18 -12.90
CA CYS A 47 -7.51 13.43 -11.49
C CYS A 47 -6.36 14.43 -11.33
N LEU A 48 -6.17 14.93 -10.11
CA LEU A 48 -5.05 15.79 -9.76
C LEU A 48 -3.98 15.01 -8.99
N LEU A 49 -2.75 15.01 -9.48
CA LEU A 49 -1.61 14.44 -8.77
C LEU A 49 -0.98 15.47 -7.82
N VAL A 50 -0.88 15.13 -6.54
CA VAL A 50 -0.28 16.02 -5.52
C VAL A 50 0.83 15.27 -4.79
N PRO A 51 2.11 15.63 -5.03
CA PRO A 51 3.20 15.09 -4.23
C PRO A 51 3.32 15.82 -2.89
N LEU A 52 3.62 15.07 -1.85
CA LEU A 52 4.01 15.62 -0.56
C LEU A 52 5.40 16.27 -0.66
N PRO A 53 5.68 17.31 0.16
CA PRO A 53 7.03 17.85 0.26
C PRO A 53 8.05 16.76 0.61
N PRO A 54 9.31 16.87 0.13
CA PRO A 54 10.36 15.94 0.52
C PRO A 54 10.49 15.81 2.04
N ASN A 55 10.67 14.58 2.52
CA ASN A 55 10.81 14.23 3.94
C ASN A 55 9.57 14.52 4.81
N ALA A 56 8.40 14.72 4.21
CA ALA A 56 7.16 14.96 4.95
C ALA A 56 6.30 13.69 5.13
N THR A 57 6.68 12.55 4.56
CA THR A 57 5.83 11.34 4.51
C THR A 57 5.38 10.88 5.90
N SER A 58 6.30 10.83 6.88
CA SER A 58 6.01 10.41 8.24
C SER A 58 5.08 11.34 9.02
N THR A 59 4.81 12.55 8.51
CA THR A 59 4.00 13.58 9.16
C THR A 59 2.72 13.86 8.39
N CYS A 60 2.78 13.79 7.06
CA CYS A 60 1.73 14.30 6.17
C CYS A 60 1.12 13.23 5.27
N GLN A 61 1.65 11.99 5.24
CA GLN A 61 1.04 10.92 4.45
C GLN A 61 0.03 10.14 5.30
N PRO A 62 -1.28 10.12 4.93
CA PRO A 62 -2.32 9.40 5.68
C PRO A 62 -1.97 7.92 5.93
N LEU A 63 -1.43 7.26 4.90
CA LEU A 63 -0.98 5.88 4.99
C LEU A 63 -0.01 5.69 6.17
N ASP A 64 1.06 6.49 6.23
CA ASP A 64 2.09 6.38 7.26
C ASP A 64 1.61 6.81 8.65
N VAL A 65 0.86 7.92 8.76
CA VAL A 65 0.49 8.48 10.07
C VAL A 65 -0.64 7.71 10.77
N GLY A 66 -1.56 7.12 10.00
CA GLY A 66 -2.79 6.54 10.54
C GLY A 66 -2.98 5.06 10.23
N VAL A 67 -2.68 4.62 9.01
CA VAL A 67 -3.02 3.26 8.55
C VAL A 67 -1.93 2.23 8.85
N MET A 68 -0.65 2.60 8.69
CA MET A 68 0.46 1.64 8.80
C MET A 68 0.61 1.04 10.20
N ALA A 69 0.32 1.79 11.26
CA ALA A 69 0.40 1.29 12.64
C ALA A 69 -0.61 0.16 12.93
N PRO A 70 -1.94 0.35 12.73
CA PRO A 70 -2.91 -0.72 12.91
C PRO A 70 -2.68 -1.87 11.92
N PHE A 71 -2.35 -1.59 10.65
CA PHE A 71 -2.05 -2.65 9.68
C PHE A 71 -0.89 -3.56 10.12
N LYS A 72 0.23 -2.99 10.60
CA LYS A 72 1.37 -3.76 11.15
C LYS A 72 0.99 -4.56 12.39
N ARG A 73 0.08 -4.06 13.21
CA ARG A 73 -0.46 -4.81 14.36
C ARG A 73 -1.27 -6.01 13.87
N PHE A 74 -2.17 -5.82 12.93
CA PHE A 74 -2.97 -6.92 12.38
C PHE A 74 -2.12 -7.96 11.65
N LEU A 75 -1.08 -7.55 10.93
CA LEU A 75 -0.10 -8.48 10.36
C LEU A 75 0.57 -9.37 11.41
N ARG A 76 0.89 -8.81 12.58
CA ARG A 76 1.47 -9.56 13.70
C ARG A 76 0.45 -10.50 14.32
N ASP A 77 -0.76 -10.03 14.56
CA ASP A 77 -1.84 -10.83 15.15
C ASP A 77 -2.18 -12.01 14.23
N GLU A 78 -2.27 -11.78 12.92
CA GLU A 78 -2.47 -12.82 11.90
C GLU A 78 -1.30 -13.81 11.83
N TRP A 79 -0.05 -13.33 11.96
CA TRP A 79 1.11 -14.22 11.96
C TRP A 79 1.14 -15.13 13.19
N LEU A 80 0.75 -14.62 14.36
CA LEU A 80 0.68 -15.40 15.59
C LEU A 80 -0.46 -16.44 15.59
N ALA A 81 -1.52 -16.18 14.84
CA ALA A 81 -2.65 -17.10 14.68
C ALA A 81 -2.49 -18.08 13.51
N GLU A 82 -1.51 -17.88 12.63
CA GLU A 82 -1.28 -18.72 11.47
C GLU A 82 -0.68 -20.08 11.87
N GLU A 83 -1.20 -21.15 11.27
CA GLU A 83 -0.65 -22.49 11.46
C GLU A 83 0.78 -22.58 10.90
N ILE A 84 1.58 -23.47 11.48
CA ILE A 84 2.91 -23.76 10.96
C ILE A 84 2.76 -24.34 9.55
N ILE A 85 3.52 -23.78 8.61
CA ILE A 85 3.51 -24.24 7.23
C ILE A 85 4.60 -25.30 7.11
N ASP A 86 4.19 -26.55 6.95
CA ASP A 86 5.10 -27.67 6.74
C ASP A 86 5.73 -27.60 5.34
N GLY A 87 6.97 -28.08 5.23
CA GLY A 87 7.64 -28.27 3.95
C GLY A 87 6.97 -29.37 3.13
N GLU A 88 7.02 -29.27 1.79
CA GLU A 88 6.45 -30.29 0.91
C GLU A 88 7.37 -31.50 0.66
N ASP A 89 8.58 -31.51 1.22
CA ASP A 89 9.59 -32.54 0.98
C ASP A 89 10.14 -33.04 2.31
N GLY A 90 10.11 -34.36 2.53
CA GLY A 90 10.55 -35.07 3.75
C GLY A 90 12.06 -35.02 4.02
N ASP A 91 12.65 -33.84 3.89
CA ASP A 91 13.97 -33.50 4.39
C ASP A 91 13.89 -33.33 5.92
N GLU A 92 15.01 -33.57 6.61
CA GLU A 92 15.13 -33.68 8.08
C GLU A 92 14.67 -32.43 8.88
N PHE A 93 14.28 -31.37 8.19
CA PHE A 93 13.79 -30.12 8.75
C PHE A 93 12.66 -29.57 7.87
N ASP A 94 11.45 -30.16 7.96
CA ASP A 94 10.17 -29.78 7.28
C ASP A 94 9.98 -28.25 7.15
N SER A 95 10.67 -27.63 6.19
CA SER A 95 10.74 -26.17 6.08
C SER A 95 10.03 -25.71 4.83
N PRO A 96 9.18 -24.68 4.93
CA PRO A 96 8.41 -24.24 3.79
C PRO A 96 9.31 -23.64 2.71
N CYS A 97 8.98 -23.94 1.46
CA CYS A 97 9.68 -23.43 0.30
C CYS A 97 9.48 -21.90 0.16
N ALA A 98 10.30 -21.25 -0.65
CA ALA A 98 10.20 -19.81 -0.85
C ALA A 98 8.85 -19.39 -1.44
N ALA A 99 8.23 -20.23 -2.27
CA ALA A 99 6.91 -19.96 -2.85
C ALA A 99 5.79 -20.02 -1.80
N GLN A 100 5.78 -21.05 -0.94
CA GLN A 100 4.86 -21.19 0.18
C GLN A 100 4.98 -20.02 1.14
N LYS A 101 6.21 -19.62 1.51
CA LYS A 101 6.46 -18.44 2.36
C LYS A 101 5.89 -17.16 1.73
N ARG A 102 6.08 -16.94 0.43
CA ARG A 102 5.52 -15.77 -0.27
C ARG A 102 4.00 -15.79 -0.29
N LEU A 103 3.38 -16.94 -0.59
CA LEU A 103 1.93 -17.08 -0.63
C LEU A 103 1.31 -16.82 0.74
N ALA A 104 1.90 -17.37 1.81
CA ALA A 104 1.47 -17.11 3.17
C ALA A 104 1.55 -15.63 3.53
N MET A 105 2.67 -14.95 3.20
CA MET A 105 2.82 -13.52 3.42
C MET A 105 1.75 -12.68 2.69
N ILE A 106 1.44 -13.02 1.44
CA ILE A 106 0.41 -12.33 0.64
C ILE A 106 -0.96 -12.52 1.27
N ASN A 107 -1.34 -13.77 1.57
CA ASN A 107 -2.65 -14.07 2.17
C ASN A 107 -2.79 -13.40 3.54
N ARG A 108 -1.71 -13.37 4.33
CA ARG A 108 -1.69 -12.67 5.61
C ARG A 108 -1.88 -11.16 5.45
N ALA A 109 -1.23 -10.56 4.47
CA ALA A 109 -1.42 -9.13 4.18
C ALA A 109 -2.85 -8.81 3.76
N ILE A 110 -3.49 -9.68 2.97
CA ILE A 110 -4.91 -9.56 2.60
C ILE A 110 -5.80 -9.59 3.85
N ARG A 111 -5.67 -10.63 4.69
CA ARG A 111 -6.45 -10.76 5.94
C ARG A 111 -6.22 -9.59 6.90
N ALA A 112 -4.98 -9.09 6.99
CA ALA A 112 -4.66 -7.93 7.81
C ALA A 112 -5.27 -6.63 7.25
N TRP A 113 -5.34 -6.49 5.92
CA TRP A 113 -5.94 -5.32 5.27
C TRP A 113 -7.46 -5.28 5.45
N GLU A 114 -8.14 -6.43 5.37
CA GLU A 114 -9.58 -6.55 5.62
C GLU A 114 -10.00 -6.10 7.03
N LYS A 115 -9.06 -6.11 7.99
CA LYS A 115 -9.29 -5.61 9.36
C LYS A 115 -9.12 -4.10 9.51
N VAL A 116 -8.54 -3.42 8.52
CA VAL A 116 -8.41 -1.95 8.54
C VAL A 116 -9.78 -1.36 8.17
N SER A 117 -10.48 -0.82 9.17
CA SER A 117 -11.78 -0.19 8.98
C SER A 117 -11.69 1.09 8.14
N GLU A 118 -12.77 1.45 7.46
CA GLU A 118 -12.89 2.73 6.76
C GLU A 118 -12.69 3.94 7.69
N ASP A 119 -13.12 3.86 8.95
CA ASP A 119 -12.94 4.96 9.91
C ASP A 119 -11.46 5.26 10.16
N VAL A 120 -10.63 4.23 10.33
CA VAL A 120 -9.16 4.37 10.40
C VAL A 120 -8.61 5.06 9.15
N ILE A 121 -9.13 4.73 7.97
CA ILE A 121 -8.72 5.39 6.73
C ILE A 121 -9.13 6.86 6.76
N ARG A 122 -10.39 7.19 7.05
CA ARG A 122 -10.88 8.58 7.12
C ARG A 122 -10.13 9.43 8.14
N GLU A 123 -9.94 8.90 9.36
CA GLU A 123 -9.21 9.57 10.44
C GLU A 123 -7.73 9.78 10.10
N SER A 124 -7.13 8.89 9.31
CA SER A 124 -5.74 9.06 8.88
C SER A 124 -5.52 10.33 8.06
N PHE A 125 -6.50 10.74 7.25
CA PHE A 125 -6.43 12.00 6.50
C PHE A 125 -6.50 13.21 7.43
N ALA A 126 -7.40 13.19 8.42
CA ALA A 126 -7.49 14.27 9.40
C ALA A 126 -6.19 14.39 10.22
N LYS A 127 -5.58 13.25 10.59
CA LYS A 127 -4.32 13.19 11.33
C LYS A 127 -3.12 13.67 10.52
N ALA A 128 -3.16 13.52 9.20
CA ALA A 128 -2.09 13.93 8.29
C ALA A 128 -2.02 15.45 8.06
N ILE A 129 -2.99 16.21 8.58
CA ILE A 129 -2.98 17.68 8.51
C ILE A 129 -2.05 18.20 9.62
N PRO A 130 -0.94 18.89 9.29
CA PRO A 130 -0.06 19.48 10.29
C PRO A 130 -0.81 20.50 11.15
N SER A 131 -0.58 20.47 12.45
CA SER A 131 -1.01 21.57 13.33
C SER A 131 -0.14 22.79 13.05
N ALA A 132 -0.77 23.96 12.96
CA ALA A 132 -0.10 25.25 12.84
C ALA A 132 0.59 25.65 14.15
#